data_AF-A0A956K299-F1
#
_entry.id   AF-A0A956K299-F1
#
_cell.length_a   1.000
_cell.length_b   1.000
_cell.length_c   1.000
_cell.angle_alpha   90.00
_cell.angle_beta   90.00
_cell.angle_gamma   90.00
#
_symmetry.space_group_name_H-M   'P 1'
#
loop_
_entity.id
_entity.type
_entity.pdbx_description
1 polymer ?
#
loop_
_entity_poly.entity_id
_entity_poly.type
_entity_poly.pdbx_seq_one_letter_code
_entity_poly.pdbx_strand_id
1 'polypeptide(L)'
;MFLASEPARRRSFSLGVASTAFATIALELLLTRIYSVTMYYHFAFMVISLALLGLAIAGVATYLLPRVFRLDRAGELAGGFALLFAIAVVAALHVSVTSPIRLTGLSKNLGTLLELYFAASLPFLASGFALTLAISSAGEQIGRIYAFDLVGAALGCLFVIPSVSALGAPGAILAAGAVGAAGA
;
A
#
# COMPACT_ATOMS: atom_id res chain seq x y z
N MET A 1 6.23 10.07 -24.06
CA MET A 1 6.57 9.42 -25.36
C MET A 1 6.95 7.93 -25.24
N PHE A 2 6.66 7.24 -24.12
CA PHE A 2 7.07 5.82 -23.90
C PHE A 2 5.99 4.77 -24.18
N LEU A 3 4.82 5.20 -24.66
CA LEU A 3 3.68 4.32 -24.92
C LEU A 3 3.67 3.76 -26.35
N ALA A 4 4.77 3.87 -27.10
CA ALA A 4 4.94 3.16 -28.38
C ALA A 4 5.10 1.63 -28.23
N SER A 5 4.94 1.09 -27.02
CA SER A 5 5.06 -0.35 -26.76
C SER A 5 3.71 -1.07 -26.83
N GLU A 6 3.75 -2.24 -27.47
CA GLU A 6 2.76 -3.32 -27.58
C GLU A 6 1.54 -3.22 -26.62
N PRO A 7 0.30 -3.42 -27.13
CA PRO A 7 -0.93 -3.32 -26.32
C PRO A 7 -0.91 -4.25 -25.09
N ALA A 8 -0.19 -5.37 -25.15
CA ALA A 8 0.01 -6.29 -24.04
C ALA A 8 0.75 -5.64 -22.84
N ARG A 9 1.85 -4.94 -23.09
CA ARG A 9 2.66 -4.27 -22.03
C ARG A 9 1.85 -3.17 -21.33
N ARG A 10 1.07 -2.43 -22.11
CA ARG A 10 0.15 -1.41 -21.58
C ARG A 10 -0.94 -2.01 -20.70
N ARG A 11 -1.49 -3.17 -21.06
CA ARG A 11 -2.52 -3.86 -20.24
C ARG A 11 -1.91 -4.38 -18.94
N SER A 12 -0.73 -4.98 -18.99
CA SER A 12 -0.01 -5.46 -17.81
C SER A 12 0.24 -4.33 -16.81
N PHE A 13 0.69 -3.17 -17.29
CA PHE A 13 0.91 -2.00 -16.44
C PHE A 13 -0.38 -1.49 -15.77
N SER A 14 -1.49 -1.39 -16.52
CA SER A 14 -2.79 -0.99 -15.95
C SER A 14 -3.32 -2.01 -14.93
N LEU A 15 -3.09 -3.31 -15.15
CA LEU A 15 -3.41 -4.35 -14.18
C LEU A 15 -2.53 -4.24 -12.92
N GLY A 16 -1.24 -3.91 -13.08
CA GLY A 16 -0.35 -3.67 -11.94
C GLY A 16 -0.81 -2.52 -11.05
N VAL A 17 -1.32 -1.44 -11.64
CA VAL A 17 -1.96 -0.33 -10.91
C VAL A 17 -3.19 -0.82 -10.14
N ALA A 18 -4.09 -1.56 -10.80
CA ALA A 18 -5.28 -2.09 -10.14
C ALA A 18 -4.93 -3.02 -8.96
N SER A 19 -3.95 -3.91 -9.13
CA SER A 19 -3.46 -4.80 -8.07
C SER A 19 -2.86 -4.03 -6.89
N THR A 20 -2.09 -2.98 -7.17
CA THR A 20 -1.47 -2.13 -6.13
C THR A 20 -2.53 -1.31 -5.38
N ALA A 21 -3.49 -0.73 -6.09
CA ALA A 21 -4.60 0.03 -5.51
C ALA A 21 -5.51 -0.87 -4.65
N PHE A 22 -5.84 -2.05 -5.17
CA PHE A 22 -6.54 -3.10 -4.44
C PHE A 22 -5.83 -3.41 -3.11
N ALA A 23 -4.54 -3.70 -3.18
CA ALA A 23 -3.77 -4.14 -2.02
C ALA A 23 -3.63 -3.01 -0.99
N THR A 24 -3.45 -1.77 -1.44
CA THR A 24 -3.34 -0.58 -0.58
C THR A 24 -4.62 -0.38 0.23
N ILE A 25 -5.77 -0.36 -0.43
CA ILE A 25 -7.07 -0.14 0.23
C ILE A 25 -7.46 -1.33 1.11
N ALA A 26 -7.23 -2.56 0.63
CA ALA A 26 -7.46 -3.75 1.45
C ALA A 26 -6.62 -3.72 2.72
N LEU A 27 -5.32 -3.38 2.62
CA LEU A 27 -4.43 -3.28 3.76
C LEU A 27 -4.88 -2.19 4.75
N GLU A 28 -5.25 -1.01 4.27
CA GLU A 28 -5.76 0.08 5.10
C GLU A 28 -6.98 -0.35 5.92
N LEU A 29 -7.96 -0.98 5.27
CA LEU A 29 -9.17 -1.47 5.91
C LEU A 29 -8.90 -2.65 6.88
N LEU A 30 -7.96 -3.52 6.55
CA LEU A 30 -7.57 -4.63 7.42
C LEU A 30 -6.84 -4.14 8.68
N LEU A 31 -5.89 -3.23 8.52
CA LEU A 31 -5.13 -2.66 9.64
C LEU A 31 -6.02 -1.81 10.54
N THR A 32 -6.91 -0.97 9.99
CA THR A 32 -7.89 -0.21 10.80
C THR A 32 -8.76 -1.15 11.63
N ARG A 33 -9.22 -2.26 11.05
CA ARG A 33 -10.05 -3.26 11.76
C ARG A 33 -9.28 -3.97 12.86
N ILE A 34 -8.04 -4.41 12.60
CA ILE A 34 -7.21 -5.10 13.59
C ILE A 34 -6.86 -4.15 14.72
N TYR A 35 -6.36 -2.96 14.41
CA TYR A 35 -5.93 -1.98 15.42
C TYR A 35 -7.11 -1.45 16.24
N SER A 36 -8.31 -1.36 15.67
CA SER A 36 -9.52 -1.02 16.44
C SER A 36 -9.83 -2.05 17.53
N VAL A 37 -9.53 -3.34 17.28
CA VAL A 37 -9.78 -4.44 18.23
C VAL A 37 -8.62 -4.59 19.20
N THR A 38 -7.37 -4.46 18.73
CA THR A 38 -6.18 -4.74 19.55
C THR A 38 -5.69 -3.53 20.35
N MET A 39 -5.78 -2.32 19.79
CA MET A 39 -5.16 -1.10 20.33
C MET A 39 -6.16 -0.03 20.80
N TYR A 40 -7.46 -0.34 20.91
CA TYR A 40 -8.54 0.63 21.13
C TYR A 40 -8.81 1.55 19.92
N TYR A 41 -10.07 1.95 19.75
CA TYR A 41 -10.59 2.63 18.54
C TYR A 41 -9.83 3.89 18.10
N HIS A 42 -9.22 4.64 19.03
CA HIS A 42 -8.47 5.86 18.70
C HIS A 42 -7.28 5.61 17.77
N PHE A 43 -6.69 4.41 17.83
CA PHE A 43 -5.52 4.04 17.04
C PHE A 43 -5.88 3.53 15.64
N ALA A 44 -7.15 3.23 15.37
CA ALA A 44 -7.60 2.86 14.03
C ALA A 44 -7.52 4.05 13.06
N PHE A 45 -7.93 5.25 13.50
CA PHE A 45 -7.85 6.48 12.69
C PHE A 45 -6.42 6.84 12.29
N MET A 46 -5.45 6.36 13.06
CA MET A 46 -4.05 6.59 12.81
C MET A 46 -3.55 5.86 11.55
N VAL A 47 -4.11 4.68 11.24
CA VAL A 47 -3.79 3.93 10.01
C VAL A 47 -4.12 4.74 8.76
N ILE A 48 -5.29 5.38 8.74
CA ILE A 48 -5.72 6.25 7.63
C ILE A 48 -4.72 7.41 7.46
N SER A 49 -4.34 8.06 8.57
CA SER A 49 -3.35 9.13 8.55
C SER A 49 -1.98 8.67 8.06
N LEU A 50 -1.53 7.46 8.42
CA LEU A 50 -0.29 6.87 7.93
C LEU A 50 -0.36 6.50 6.45
N ALA A 51 -1.51 6.02 5.98
CA ALA A 51 -1.74 5.74 4.58
C ALA A 51 -1.61 7.02 3.75
N LEU A 52 -2.32 8.07 4.15
CA LEU A 52 -2.24 9.39 3.53
C LEU A 52 -0.82 9.98 3.62
N LEU A 53 -0.13 9.84 4.75
CA LEU A 53 1.25 10.31 4.91
C LEU A 53 2.21 9.59 3.96
N GLY A 54 2.14 8.26 3.88
CA GLY A 54 2.98 7.47 2.97
C GLY A 54 2.76 7.86 1.51
N LEU A 55 1.50 7.96 1.09
CA LEU A 55 1.11 8.41 -0.24
C LEU A 55 1.61 9.85 -0.52
N ALA A 56 1.45 10.78 0.43
CA ALA A 56 1.88 12.16 0.28
C ALA A 56 3.40 12.29 0.18
N ILE A 57 4.16 11.59 1.02
CA ILE A 57 5.64 11.57 0.96
C ILE A 57 6.08 11.03 -0.40
N ALA A 58 5.48 9.94 -0.88
CA ALA A 58 5.79 9.39 -2.19
C ALA A 58 5.50 10.37 -3.33
N GLY A 59 4.35 11.05 -3.28
CA GLY A 59 3.97 12.13 -4.19
C GLY A 59 5.00 13.26 -4.25
N VAL A 60 5.31 13.83 -3.09
CA VAL A 60 6.27 14.93 -2.94
C VAL A 60 7.67 14.51 -3.34
N ALA A 61 8.13 13.33 -2.93
CA ALA A 61 9.45 12.83 -3.27
C ALA A 61 9.59 12.57 -4.78
N THR A 62 8.56 12.00 -5.42
CA THR A 62 8.55 11.78 -6.88
C THR A 62 8.62 13.11 -7.64
N TYR A 63 7.95 14.15 -7.12
CA TYR A 63 7.97 15.49 -7.71
C TYR A 63 9.31 16.22 -7.51
N LEU A 64 9.88 16.18 -6.30
CA LEU A 64 11.11 16.91 -5.95
C LEU A 64 12.40 16.22 -6.41
N LEU A 65 12.39 14.89 -6.62
CA LEU A 65 13.56 14.12 -7.03
C LEU A 65 13.39 13.45 -8.42
N PRO A 66 13.17 14.22 -9.51
CA PRO A 66 12.93 13.67 -10.85
C PRO A 66 14.13 12.92 -11.43
N ARG A 67 15.34 13.17 -10.90
CA ARG A 67 16.56 12.43 -11.29
C ARG A 67 16.57 11.00 -10.75
N VAL A 68 15.96 10.78 -9.59
CA VAL A 68 15.82 9.47 -8.95
C VAL A 68 14.61 8.74 -9.53
N PHE A 69 13.47 9.43 -9.57
CA PHE A 69 12.18 8.91 -10.02
C PHE A 69 11.97 9.19 -11.51
N ARG A 70 12.79 8.55 -12.35
CA ARG A 70 12.75 8.75 -13.80
C ARG A 70 11.48 8.15 -14.41
N LEU A 71 10.63 9.01 -14.98
CA LEU A 71 9.36 8.60 -15.61
C LEU A 71 9.55 7.61 -16.77
N ASP A 72 10.70 7.65 -17.46
CA ASP A 72 11.06 6.68 -18.51
C ASP A 72 11.13 5.24 -17.99
N ARG A 73 11.42 5.06 -16.70
CA ARG A 73 11.51 3.76 -16.01
C ARG A 73 10.35 3.54 -15.04
N ALA A 74 9.26 4.30 -15.17
CA ALA A 74 8.15 4.26 -14.22
C ALA A 74 7.56 2.85 -14.05
N GLY A 75 7.46 2.05 -15.11
CA GLY A 75 7.00 0.66 -15.03
C GLY A 75 7.89 -0.23 -14.15
N GLU A 76 9.21 -0.20 -14.37
CA GLU A 76 10.17 -0.99 -13.60
C GLU A 76 10.22 -0.54 -12.13
N LEU A 77 10.23 0.79 -11.91
CA LEU A 77 10.26 1.35 -10.57
C LEU A 77 8.95 1.04 -9.82
N ALA A 78 7.79 1.20 -10.47
CA ALA A 78 6.51 0.87 -9.88
C ALA A 78 6.40 -0.62 -9.50
N GLY A 79 6.87 -1.53 -10.37
CA GLY A 79 6.92 -2.95 -10.04
C GLY A 79 7.87 -3.27 -8.89
N GLY A 80 9.05 -2.63 -8.85
CA GLY A 80 9.98 -2.73 -7.71
C GLY A 80 9.35 -2.27 -6.39
N PHE A 81 8.60 -1.17 -6.41
CA PHE A 81 7.87 -0.67 -5.25
C PHE A 81 6.67 -1.55 -4.87
N ALA A 82 6.02 -2.21 -5.83
CA ALA A 82 4.96 -3.19 -5.56
C ALA A 82 5.52 -4.45 -4.85
N LEU A 83 6.72 -4.91 -5.21
CA LEU A 83 7.43 -5.95 -4.45
C LEU A 83 7.83 -5.47 -3.06
N LEU A 84 8.35 -4.25 -2.95
CA LEU A 84 8.69 -3.65 -1.66
C LEU A 84 7.47 -3.53 -0.75
N PHE A 85 6.30 -3.19 -1.32
CA PHE A 85 5.03 -3.18 -0.60
C PHE A 85 4.74 -4.55 0.01
N ALA A 86 4.84 -5.63 -0.74
CA ALA A 86 4.56 -6.98 -0.22
C ALA A 86 5.52 -7.37 0.93
N ILE A 87 6.81 -7.03 0.80
CA ILE A 87 7.80 -7.24 1.86
C ILE A 87 7.44 -6.39 3.09
N ALA A 88 7.10 -5.13 2.89
CA ALA A 88 6.72 -4.20 3.95
C ALA A 88 5.43 -4.64 4.67
N VAL A 89 4.47 -5.25 3.96
CA VAL A 89 3.26 -5.85 4.55
C VAL A 89 3.63 -6.98 5.51
N VAL A 90 4.53 -7.88 5.10
CA VAL A 90 5.01 -8.98 5.95
C VAL A 90 5.73 -8.44 7.18
N ALA A 91 6.60 -7.43 7.00
CA ALA A 91 7.30 -6.77 8.10
C ALA A 91 6.33 -6.08 9.08
N ALA A 92 5.34 -5.34 8.56
CA ALA A 92 4.32 -4.67 9.37
C ALA A 92 3.48 -5.66 10.18
N LEU A 93 3.12 -6.80 9.56
CA LEU A 93 2.40 -7.87 10.26
C LEU A 93 3.26 -8.52 11.33
N HIS A 94 4.54 -8.80 11.04
CA HIS A 94 5.47 -9.36 12.01
C HIS A 94 5.59 -8.48 13.24
N VAL A 95 5.87 -7.18 13.05
CA VAL A 95 5.97 -6.19 14.13
C VAL A 95 4.66 -6.12 14.92
N SER A 96 3.51 -6.14 14.23
CA SER A 96 2.19 -6.10 14.87
C SER A 96 1.92 -7.31 15.78
N VAL A 97 2.46 -8.49 15.45
CA VAL A 97 2.27 -9.71 16.23
C VAL A 97 3.29 -9.85 17.36
N THR A 98 4.53 -9.43 17.16
CA THR A 98 5.61 -9.58 18.16
C THR A 98 5.59 -8.51 19.24
N SER A 99 4.91 -7.39 19.00
CA SER A 99 4.93 -6.22 19.86
C SER A 99 3.57 -5.97 20.54
N PRO A 100 3.18 -6.80 21.54
CA PRO A 100 1.93 -6.59 22.27
C PRO A 100 2.01 -5.31 23.12
N ILE A 101 1.09 -4.38 22.92
CA ILE A 101 1.02 -3.17 23.74
C ILE A 101 0.53 -3.54 25.14
N ARG A 102 1.42 -3.44 26.13
CA ARG A 102 1.09 -3.62 27.54
C ARG A 102 0.70 -2.26 28.10
N LEU A 103 -0.44 -2.12 28.77
CA LEU A 103 -0.90 -0.85 29.37
C LEU A 103 -0.09 -0.44 30.62
N THR A 104 1.24 -0.48 30.57
CA THR A 104 2.15 -0.24 31.71
C THR A 104 2.76 1.18 31.75
N GLY A 105 2.08 2.17 31.15
CA GLY A 105 2.46 3.59 31.18
C GLY A 105 3.00 4.12 29.85
N LEU A 106 2.62 5.36 29.49
CA LEU A 106 2.87 5.98 28.18
C LEU A 106 4.36 6.00 27.78
N SER A 107 5.23 6.33 28.73
CA SER A 107 6.68 6.45 28.51
C SER A 107 7.36 5.12 28.18
N LYS A 108 6.83 3.99 28.67
CA LYS A 108 7.36 2.65 28.37
C LYS A 108 6.85 2.09 27.04
N ASN A 109 5.68 2.54 26.59
CA ASN A 109 5.06 2.08 25.35
C ASN A 109 5.38 2.95 24.13
N LEU A 110 5.94 4.15 24.33
CA LEU A 110 6.22 5.08 23.24
C LEU A 110 7.11 4.45 22.16
N GLY A 111 8.15 3.70 22.56
CA GLY A 111 9.02 3.00 21.62
C GLY A 111 8.25 1.98 20.77
N THR A 112 7.43 1.14 21.41
CA THR A 112 6.61 0.13 20.73
C THR A 112 5.56 0.74 19.81
N LEU A 113 4.95 1.86 20.22
CA LEU A 113 4.01 2.61 19.38
C LEU A 113 4.71 3.18 18.15
N LEU A 114 5.87 3.83 18.32
CA LEU A 114 6.64 4.37 17.20
C LEU A 114 7.07 3.27 16.23
N GLU A 115 7.51 2.12 16.74
CA GLU A 115 7.88 0.96 15.93
C GLU A 115 6.68 0.45 15.11
N LEU A 116 5.53 0.23 15.75
CA LEU A 116 4.30 -0.21 15.10
C LEU A 116 3.85 0.76 14.00
N TYR A 117 3.89 2.05 14.31
CA TYR A 117 3.50 3.12 13.40
C TYR A 117 4.44 3.26 12.22
N PHE A 118 5.75 3.21 12.48
CA PHE A 118 6.75 3.25 11.44
C PHE A 118 6.59 2.04 10.52
N ALA A 119 6.49 0.84 11.08
CA ALA A 119 6.29 -0.39 10.33
C ALA A 119 4.99 -0.36 9.50
N ALA A 120 3.88 0.14 10.06
CA ALA A 120 2.61 0.28 9.34
C ALA A 120 2.66 1.32 8.22
N SER A 121 3.50 2.35 8.32
CA SER A 121 3.64 3.39 7.29
C SER A 121 4.43 2.94 6.05
N LEU A 122 5.38 2.01 6.21
CA LEU A 122 6.25 1.52 5.14
C LEU A 122 5.50 0.92 3.94
N PRO A 123 4.49 0.03 4.11
CA PRO A 123 3.74 -0.47 2.97
C PRO A 123 3.02 0.67 2.24
N PHE A 124 2.36 1.60 2.94
CA PHE A 124 1.68 2.72 2.28
C PHE A 124 2.63 3.66 1.54
N LEU A 125 3.85 3.86 2.06
CA LEU A 125 4.89 4.61 1.36
C LEU A 125 5.31 3.89 0.07
N ALA A 126 5.53 2.57 0.13
CA ALA A 126 5.91 1.76 -1.02
C ALA A 126 4.80 1.74 -2.09
N SER A 127 3.55 1.46 -1.73
CA SER A 127 2.45 1.52 -2.69
C SER A 127 2.22 2.94 -3.21
N GLY A 128 2.45 3.96 -2.38
CA GLY A 128 2.41 5.35 -2.80
C GLY A 128 3.42 5.68 -3.89
N PHE A 129 4.65 5.16 -3.80
CA PHE A 129 5.63 5.33 -4.88
C PHE A 129 5.18 4.61 -6.15
N ALA A 130 4.70 3.37 -6.03
CA ALA A 130 4.20 2.60 -7.18
C ALA A 130 3.06 3.32 -7.91
N LEU A 131 2.04 3.77 -7.18
CA LEU A 131 0.88 4.47 -7.76
C LEU A 131 1.25 5.86 -8.29
N THR A 132 2.05 6.63 -7.55
CA THR A 132 2.47 7.98 -7.99
C THR A 132 3.27 7.91 -9.28
N LEU A 133 4.25 7.01 -9.38
CA LEU A 133 5.02 6.80 -10.60
C LEU A 133 4.13 6.37 -11.76
N ALA A 134 3.14 5.50 -11.49
CA ALA A 134 2.25 5.02 -12.52
C ALA A 134 1.32 6.12 -13.06
N ILE A 135 0.75 6.93 -12.17
CA ILE A 135 -0.14 8.05 -12.54
C ILE A 135 0.67 9.16 -13.21
N SER A 136 1.84 9.51 -12.67
CA SER A 136 2.70 10.59 -13.20
C SER A 136 3.25 10.27 -14.59
N SER A 137 3.40 8.98 -14.93
CA SER A 137 3.85 8.54 -16.26
C SER A 137 2.73 8.29 -17.26
N ALA A 138 1.45 8.38 -16.84
CA ALA A 138 0.30 8.03 -17.68
C ALA A 138 0.04 9.00 -18.84
N GLY A 139 0.43 10.28 -18.70
CA GLY A 139 0.23 11.32 -19.72
C GLY A 139 -1.24 11.40 -20.18
N GLU A 140 -1.48 11.32 -21.50
CA GLU A 140 -2.82 11.37 -22.10
C GLU A 140 -3.74 10.20 -21.69
N GLN A 141 -3.20 9.12 -21.13
CA GLN A 141 -3.96 7.93 -20.73
C GLN A 141 -4.30 7.91 -19.24
N ILE A 142 -4.15 9.03 -18.54
CA ILE A 142 -4.45 9.15 -17.11
C ILE A 142 -5.87 8.66 -16.79
N GLY A 143 -6.87 8.95 -17.62
CA GLY A 143 -8.24 8.49 -17.41
C GLY A 143 -8.37 6.96 -17.37
N ARG A 144 -7.59 6.24 -18.17
CA ARG A 144 -7.59 4.77 -18.15
C ARG A 144 -6.87 4.24 -16.91
N ILE A 145 -5.69 4.77 -16.59
CA ILE A 145 -4.94 4.34 -15.40
C ILE A 145 -5.76 4.59 -14.13
N TYR A 146 -6.42 5.75 -14.05
CA TYR A 146 -7.29 6.11 -12.94
C TYR A 146 -8.53 5.20 -12.85
N ALA A 147 -9.11 4.79 -13.98
CA ALA A 147 -10.20 3.81 -13.98
C ALA A 147 -9.76 2.46 -13.39
N PHE A 148 -8.56 1.97 -13.73
CA PHE A 148 -8.01 0.74 -13.16
C PHE A 148 -7.68 0.89 -11.67
N ASP A 149 -7.15 2.04 -11.25
CA ASP A 149 -6.91 2.38 -9.84
C ASP A 149 -8.22 2.31 -9.03
N LEU A 150 -9.27 3.00 -9.48
CA LEU A 150 -10.58 3.00 -8.82
C LEU A 150 -11.24 1.60 -8.78
N VAL A 151 -11.18 0.84 -9.87
CA VAL A 151 -11.71 -0.54 -9.92
C VAL A 151 -10.94 -1.44 -8.97
N GLY A 152 -9.60 -1.33 -8.95
CA GLY A 152 -8.74 -2.04 -8.02
C GLY A 152 -9.10 -1.75 -6.56
N ALA A 153 -9.18 -0.47 -6.20
CA ALA A 153 -9.59 -0.01 -4.88
C ALA A 153 -10.97 -0.55 -4.47
N ALA A 154 -11.97 -0.48 -5.36
CA ALA A 154 -13.32 -0.99 -5.10
C ALA A 154 -13.33 -2.51 -4.85
N LEU A 155 -12.58 -3.28 -5.65
CA LEU A 155 -12.41 -4.71 -5.42
C LEU A 155 -11.68 -4.99 -4.10
N GLY A 156 -10.71 -4.16 -3.72
CA GLY A 156 -10.01 -4.22 -2.44
C GLY A 156 -10.97 -4.07 -1.26
N CYS A 157 -11.89 -3.08 -1.33
CA CYS A 157 -12.95 -2.93 -0.33
C CYS A 157 -13.84 -4.18 -0.20
N LEU A 158 -14.29 -4.74 -1.33
CA LEU A 158 -15.14 -5.94 -1.34
C LEU A 158 -14.41 -7.18 -0.82
N PHE A 159 -13.10 -7.26 -1.01
CA PHE A 159 -12.27 -8.38 -0.59
C PHE A 159 -12.13 -8.52 0.93
N VAL A 160 -12.16 -7.42 1.69
CA VAL A 160 -11.82 -7.41 3.12
C VAL A 160 -12.72 -8.32 3.96
N ILE A 161 -14.03 -8.26 3.77
CA ILE A 161 -14.98 -9.04 4.58
C ILE A 161 -14.83 -10.56 4.35
N PRO A 162 -14.90 -11.07 3.11
CA PRO A 162 -14.79 -12.51 2.85
C PRO A 162 -13.38 -13.06 3.14
N SER A 163 -12.33 -12.26 2.95
CA SER A 163 -10.97 -12.71 3.26
C SER A 163 -10.74 -12.88 4.76
N VAL A 164 -11.26 -11.98 5.58
CA VAL A 164 -11.17 -12.11 7.04
C VAL A 164 -11.95 -13.31 7.56
N SER A 165 -13.13 -13.62 6.99
CA SER A 165 -13.91 -14.80 7.41
C SER A 165 -13.26 -16.12 6.99
N ALA A 166 -12.60 -16.16 5.83
CA ALA A 166 -11.96 -17.38 5.31
C ALA A 166 -10.55 -17.63 5.87
N LEU A 167 -9.73 -16.58 6.02
CA LEU A 167 -8.29 -16.68 6.32
C LEU A 167 -7.91 -16.12 7.70
N GLY A 168 -8.86 -15.51 8.41
CA GLY A 168 -8.56 -14.68 9.58
C GLY A 168 -7.87 -13.36 9.21
N ALA A 169 -7.67 -12.50 10.21
CA ALA A 169 -7.13 -11.16 9.98
C ALA A 169 -5.66 -11.15 9.47
N PRO A 170 -4.72 -11.93 10.06
CA PRO A 170 -3.35 -12.01 9.54
C PRO A 170 -3.28 -12.60 8.13
N GLY A 171 -4.07 -13.63 7.85
CA GLY A 171 -4.13 -14.27 6.53
C GLY A 171 -4.67 -13.33 5.45
N ALA A 172 -5.68 -12.53 5.78
CA ALA A 172 -6.20 -11.50 4.88
C ALA A 172 -5.16 -10.41 4.55
N ILE A 173 -4.34 -10.00 5.53
CA ILE A 173 -3.22 -9.06 5.31
C ILE A 173 -2.20 -9.65 4.34
N LEU A 174 -1.77 -10.89 4.57
CA LEU A 174 -0.81 -11.56 3.70
C LEU A 174 -1.36 -11.74 2.28
N ALA A 175 -2.66 -12.06 2.15
CA ALA A 175 -3.31 -12.16 0.85
C ALA A 175 -3.36 -10.80 0.12
N ALA A 176 -3.62 -9.69 0.82
CA ALA A 176 -3.51 -8.35 0.23
C ALA A 176 -2.07 -8.06 -0.23
N GLY A 177 -1.06 -8.41 0.59
CA GLY A 177 0.36 -8.34 0.21
C GLY A 177 0.69 -9.14 -1.05
N ALA A 178 0.17 -10.35 -1.17
CA ALA A 178 0.36 -11.22 -2.33
C ALA A 178 -0.27 -10.65 -3.61
N VAL A 179 -1.47 -10.06 -3.52
CA VAL A 179 -2.09 -9.36 -4.65
C VAL A 179 -1.26 -8.13 -5.04
N GLY A 180 -0.72 -7.38 -4.07
CA GLY A 180 0.20 -6.28 -4.33
C GLY A 180 1.45 -6.73 -5.08
N ALA A 181 2.07 -7.85 -4.68
CA ALA A 181 3.22 -8.44 -5.37
C ALA A 181 2.91 -8.84 -6.81
N ALA A 182 1.68 -9.31 -7.09
CA ALA A 182 1.23 -9.65 -8.44
C ALA A 182 1.09 -8.42 -9.37
N GLY A 183 1.19 -7.20 -8.81
CA GLY A 183 1.23 -5.97 -9.58
C GLY A 183 2.61 -5.57 -10.12
N ALA A 184 3.66 -6.31 -9.76
CA ALA A 184 5.04 -6.10 -10.22
C ALA A 184 5.32 -6.76 -11.57
#